data_AF-A0A8T3N932-F1
#
_entry.id   AF-A0A8T3N932-F1
#
_cell.length_a   1.000
_cell.length_b   1.000
_cell.length_c   1.000
_cell.angle_alpha   90.00
_cell.angle_beta   90.00
_cell.angle_gamma   90.00
#
_symmetry.space_group_name_H-M   'P 1'
#
loop_
_entity.id
_entity.type
_entity.pdbx_description
1 polymer ?
#
loop_
_entity_poly.entity_id
_entity_poly.type
_entity_poly.pdbx_seq_one_letter_code
_entity_poly.pdbx_strand_id
1 'polypeptide(L)'
;SYDITKTGAADGARAAGRTAEKTTKKATKKAAASAKRTTRQARKVPGVARAEGQVKGAVASEADLPIARYGKLNADEIAAKLTELSQVDLAKVDAFERKNDNRTTVLDRIATLRGNEPWPGYDEQTAAEIQTALSAADEKRAKEVRSYERAHKARASVLQATERELSNA
;
A
#
# COMPACT_ATOMS: atom_id res chain seq x y z
N SER A 1 -48.90 -4.84 57.52
CA SER A 1 -47.60 -5.48 57.27
C SER A 1 -47.35 -5.43 55.77
N TYR A 2 -46.36 -4.68 55.30
CA TYR A 2 -46.00 -4.56 53.88
C TYR A 2 -44.79 -5.45 53.61
N ASP A 3 -44.90 -6.38 52.66
CA ASP A 3 -43.85 -7.32 52.27
C ASP A 3 -43.01 -6.74 51.11
N ILE A 4 -41.73 -6.49 51.35
CA ILE A 4 -40.82 -5.73 50.45
C ILE A 4 -39.88 -6.68 49.66
N THR A 5 -40.04 -7.99 49.71
CA THR A 5 -38.96 -8.90 49.30
C THR A 5 -39.01 -9.43 47.85
N LYS A 6 -39.90 -8.96 46.98
CA LYS A 6 -40.11 -9.57 45.64
C LYS A 6 -39.53 -8.84 44.42
N THR A 7 -38.74 -7.77 44.60
CA THR A 7 -38.18 -6.98 43.47
C THR A 7 -36.66 -7.05 43.32
N GLY A 8 -35.89 -7.49 44.32
CA GLY A 8 -34.42 -7.46 44.27
C GLY A 8 -33.75 -8.48 43.35
N ALA A 9 -34.34 -9.67 43.18
CA ALA A 9 -33.68 -10.77 42.46
C ALA A 9 -33.70 -10.61 40.92
N ALA A 10 -34.73 -9.95 40.36
CA ALA A 10 -34.87 -9.80 38.92
C ALA A 10 -33.99 -8.68 38.34
N ASP A 11 -33.71 -7.62 39.11
CA ASP A 11 -32.87 -6.50 38.67
C ASP A 11 -31.37 -6.82 38.74
N GLY A 12 -30.96 -7.64 39.72
CA GLY A 12 -29.59 -8.16 39.81
C GLY A 12 -29.19 -8.98 38.56
N ALA A 13 -30.08 -9.86 38.09
CA ALA A 13 -29.83 -10.68 36.90
C ALA A 13 -29.71 -9.84 35.60
N ARG A 14 -30.53 -8.78 35.45
CA ARG A 14 -30.48 -7.87 34.29
C ARG A 14 -29.25 -6.96 34.30
N ALA A 15 -28.77 -6.57 35.48
CA ALA A 15 -27.54 -5.80 35.61
C ALA A 15 -26.30 -6.65 35.28
N ALA A 16 -26.26 -7.90 35.76
CA ALA A 16 -25.18 -8.84 35.48
C ALA A 16 -25.09 -9.24 34.00
N GLY A 17 -26.23 -9.44 33.32
CA GLY A 17 -26.25 -9.72 31.88
C GLY A 17 -25.67 -8.58 31.04
N ARG A 18 -26.01 -7.32 31.38
CA ARG A 18 -25.53 -6.14 30.65
C ARG A 18 -24.04 -5.87 30.86
N THR A 19 -23.47 -6.20 32.02
CA THR A 19 -22.02 -6.07 32.25
C THR A 19 -21.23 -7.19 31.55
N ALA A 20 -21.75 -8.41 31.51
CA ALA A 20 -21.17 -9.53 30.75
C ALA A 20 -21.18 -9.26 29.22
N GLU A 21 -22.26 -8.68 28.68
CA GLU A 21 -22.35 -8.33 27.27
C GLU A 21 -21.40 -7.17 26.89
N LYS A 22 -21.25 -6.17 27.76
CA LYS A 22 -20.33 -5.04 27.52
C LYS A 22 -18.86 -5.48 27.58
N THR A 23 -18.51 -6.42 28.45
CA THR A 23 -17.14 -6.96 28.57
C THR A 23 -16.78 -7.84 27.39
N THR A 24 -17.69 -8.71 26.93
CA THR A 24 -17.50 -9.52 25.72
C THR A 24 -17.41 -8.66 24.44
N LYS A 25 -18.24 -7.61 24.31
CA LYS A 25 -18.13 -6.64 23.21
C LYS A 25 -16.81 -5.84 23.22
N LYS A 26 -16.29 -5.50 24.40
CA LYS A 26 -14.97 -4.84 24.51
C LYS A 26 -13.82 -5.81 24.18
N ALA A 27 -13.91 -7.06 24.63
CA ALA A 27 -12.89 -8.08 24.34
C ALA A 27 -12.82 -8.40 22.83
N THR A 28 -13.97 -8.55 22.17
CA THR A 28 -14.04 -8.78 20.71
C THR A 28 -13.53 -7.58 19.92
N LYS A 29 -13.87 -6.34 20.31
CA LYS A 29 -13.29 -5.13 19.69
C LYS A 29 -11.78 -5.03 19.87
N LYS A 30 -11.26 -5.39 21.05
CA LYS A 30 -9.81 -5.39 21.33
C LYS A 30 -9.08 -6.49 20.54
N ALA A 31 -9.68 -7.66 20.41
CA ALA A 31 -9.15 -8.75 19.58
C ALA A 31 -9.13 -8.37 18.09
N ALA A 32 -10.20 -7.77 17.58
CA ALA A 32 -10.27 -7.29 16.20
C ALA A 32 -9.26 -6.15 15.93
N ALA A 33 -9.10 -5.21 16.88
CA ALA A 33 -8.09 -4.16 16.78
C ALA A 33 -6.65 -4.72 16.83
N SER A 34 -6.40 -5.73 17.66
CA SER A 34 -5.11 -6.43 17.74
C SER A 34 -4.78 -7.19 16.45
N ALA A 35 -5.76 -7.90 15.87
CA ALA A 35 -5.64 -8.58 14.58
C ALA A 35 -5.40 -7.60 13.41
N LYS A 36 -6.05 -6.42 13.45
CA LYS A 36 -5.85 -5.36 12.45
C LYS A 36 -4.48 -4.67 12.60
N ARG A 37 -3.93 -4.64 13.82
CA ARG A 37 -2.61 -4.07 14.09
C ARG A 37 -1.49 -5.02 13.68
N THR A 38 -1.63 -6.32 13.94
CA THR A 38 -0.67 -7.36 13.52
C THR A 38 -0.60 -7.51 12.00
N THR A 39 -1.73 -7.43 11.29
CA THR A 39 -1.75 -7.41 9.81
C THR A 39 -1.08 -6.15 9.22
N ARG A 40 -1.26 -4.97 9.83
CA ARG A 40 -0.52 -3.75 9.42
C ARG A 40 0.97 -3.84 9.70
N GLN A 41 1.37 -4.53 10.77
CA GLN A 41 2.77 -4.72 11.15
C GLN A 41 3.47 -5.73 10.22
N ALA A 42 2.76 -6.77 9.76
CA ALA A 42 3.24 -7.71 8.76
C ALA A 42 3.45 -7.09 7.36
N ARG A 43 2.71 -6.03 7.00
CA ARG A 43 2.90 -5.27 5.76
C ARG A 43 4.11 -4.33 5.78
N LYS A 44 4.74 -4.12 6.93
CA LYS A 44 5.94 -3.27 7.07
C LYS A 44 7.27 -4.03 6.93
N VAL A 45 7.21 -5.33 6.63
CA VAL A 45 8.40 -6.17 6.47
C VAL A 45 8.82 -6.17 4.99
N PRO A 46 10.02 -5.69 4.64
CA PRO A 46 10.53 -5.79 3.27
C PRO A 46 10.51 -7.25 2.81
N GLY A 47 9.77 -7.54 1.74
CA GLY A 47 9.57 -8.90 1.21
C GLY A 47 8.12 -9.38 1.22
N VAL A 48 7.30 -8.98 2.21
CA VAL A 48 5.86 -9.35 2.24
C VAL A 48 5.09 -8.63 1.13
N ALA A 49 5.43 -7.36 0.83
CA ALA A 49 4.87 -6.67 -0.33
C ALA A 49 5.22 -7.35 -1.67
N ARG A 50 6.42 -7.94 -1.78
CA ARG A 50 6.86 -8.70 -2.96
C ARG A 50 6.09 -10.02 -3.07
N ALA A 51 5.93 -10.74 -1.97
CA ALA A 51 5.18 -11.99 -1.91
C ALA A 51 3.66 -11.76 -2.11
N GLU A 52 3.06 -10.76 -1.46
CA GLU A 52 1.66 -10.36 -1.67
C GLU A 52 1.42 -9.88 -3.11
N GLY A 53 2.38 -9.15 -3.70
CA GLY A 53 2.35 -8.76 -5.11
C GLY A 53 2.41 -9.95 -6.07
N GLN A 54 3.25 -10.95 -5.77
CA GLN A 54 3.33 -12.20 -6.55
C GLN A 54 2.05 -13.04 -6.44
N VAL A 55 1.46 -13.16 -5.25
CA VAL A 55 0.23 -13.93 -5.03
C VAL A 55 -1.00 -13.24 -5.64
N LYS A 56 -1.11 -11.90 -5.53
CA LYS A 56 -2.18 -11.15 -6.21
C LYS A 56 -2.05 -11.16 -7.73
N GLY A 57 -0.82 -11.16 -8.27
CA GLY A 57 -0.57 -11.18 -9.70
C GLY A 57 -1.08 -12.44 -10.40
N ALA A 58 -1.14 -13.58 -9.71
CA ALA A 58 -1.54 -14.86 -10.30
C ALA A 58 -3.04 -14.94 -10.72
N VAL A 59 -3.88 -14.01 -10.26
CA VAL A 59 -5.35 -14.08 -10.43
C VAL A 59 -5.95 -12.88 -11.17
N ALA A 60 -5.15 -11.90 -11.58
CA ALA A 60 -5.70 -10.70 -12.23
C ALA A 60 -6.28 -11.05 -13.61
N SER A 61 -7.58 -10.77 -13.78
CA SER A 61 -8.17 -10.67 -15.12
C SER A 61 -7.81 -9.31 -15.72
N GLU A 62 -8.01 -9.12 -17.04
CA GLU A 62 -7.73 -7.81 -17.67
C GLU A 62 -8.46 -6.66 -16.98
N ALA A 63 -9.68 -6.92 -16.48
CA ALA A 63 -10.49 -5.94 -15.76
C ALA A 63 -9.89 -5.50 -14.41
N ASP A 64 -9.00 -6.30 -13.83
CA ASP A 64 -8.33 -6.00 -12.55
C ASP A 64 -7.01 -5.23 -12.75
N LEU A 65 -6.62 -4.99 -14.01
CA LEU A 65 -5.38 -4.29 -14.31
C LEU A 65 -5.50 -2.79 -13.98
N PRO A 66 -4.42 -2.19 -13.46
CA PRO A 66 -4.33 -0.76 -13.18
C PRO A 66 -4.24 0.09 -14.47
N ILE A 67 -4.34 -0.53 -15.64
CA ILE A 67 -4.33 0.11 -16.96
C ILE A 67 -5.65 -0.21 -17.65
N ALA A 68 -6.48 0.81 -17.86
CA ALA A 68 -7.77 0.64 -18.52
C ALA A 68 -7.61 0.21 -19.99
N ARG A 69 -8.48 -0.71 -20.44
CA ARG A 69 -8.55 -1.21 -21.84
C ARG A 69 -7.23 -1.83 -22.31
N TYR A 70 -6.54 -2.54 -21.42
CA TYR A 70 -5.20 -3.09 -21.66
C TYR A 70 -5.06 -3.88 -22.97
N GLY A 71 -6.04 -4.74 -23.28
CA GLY A 71 -6.06 -5.56 -24.49
C GLY A 71 -6.28 -4.78 -25.79
N LYS A 72 -6.60 -3.47 -25.70
CA LYS A 72 -6.70 -2.57 -26.85
C LYS A 72 -5.46 -1.72 -27.08
N LEU A 73 -4.50 -1.78 -26.17
CA LEU A 73 -3.28 -0.98 -26.24
C LEU A 73 -2.14 -1.78 -26.86
N ASN A 74 -1.35 -1.11 -27.69
CA ASN A 74 -0.10 -1.67 -28.17
C ASN A 74 0.99 -1.63 -27.06
N ALA A 75 2.11 -2.31 -27.32
CA ALA A 75 3.20 -2.41 -26.35
C ALA A 75 3.77 -1.06 -25.91
N ASP A 76 3.87 -0.09 -26.83
CA ASP A 76 4.44 1.24 -26.56
C ASP A 76 3.48 2.10 -25.73
N GLU A 77 2.17 2.05 -26.02
CA GLU A 77 1.13 2.71 -25.23
C GLU A 77 1.07 2.18 -23.80
N ILE A 78 1.26 0.86 -23.64
CA ILE A 78 1.37 0.25 -22.32
C ILE A 78 2.65 0.73 -21.64
N ALA A 79 3.79 0.67 -22.33
CA ALA A 79 5.08 1.08 -21.80
C ALA A 79 5.10 2.52 -21.28
N ALA A 80 4.37 3.42 -21.96
CA ALA A 80 4.17 4.80 -21.52
C ALA A 80 3.34 4.90 -20.23
N LYS A 81 2.30 4.08 -20.06
CA LYS A 81 1.45 4.08 -18.86
C LYS A 81 2.12 3.43 -17.65
N LEU A 82 3.06 2.51 -17.88
CA LEU A 82 3.77 1.82 -16.78
C LEU A 82 4.53 2.78 -15.85
N THR A 83 4.99 3.94 -16.34
CA THR A 83 5.74 4.92 -15.53
C THR A 83 4.91 5.58 -14.42
N GLU A 84 3.59 5.53 -14.55
CA GLU A 84 2.65 6.11 -13.59
C GLU A 84 2.26 5.12 -12.48
N LEU A 85 2.57 3.84 -12.66
CA LEU A 85 2.14 2.78 -11.76
C LEU A 85 3.05 2.67 -10.54
N SER A 86 2.46 2.19 -9.44
CA SER A 86 3.19 1.81 -8.23
C SER A 86 3.94 0.48 -8.44
N GLN A 87 4.96 0.19 -7.60
CA GLN A 87 5.62 -1.13 -7.60
C GLN A 87 4.64 -2.32 -7.48
N VAL A 88 3.56 -2.17 -6.70
CA VAL A 88 2.54 -3.21 -6.54
C VAL A 88 1.74 -3.39 -7.83
N ASP A 89 1.41 -2.31 -8.51
CA ASP A 89 0.65 -2.32 -9.75
C ASP A 89 1.49 -2.83 -10.92
N LEU A 90 2.77 -2.45 -11.00
CA LEU A 90 3.75 -3.04 -11.92
C LEU A 90 3.85 -4.55 -11.74
N ALA A 91 3.81 -5.06 -10.50
CA ALA A 91 3.85 -6.49 -10.24
C ALA A 91 2.60 -7.24 -10.73
N LYS A 92 1.42 -6.62 -10.69
CA LYS A 92 0.21 -7.21 -11.26
C LYS A 92 0.29 -7.28 -12.78
N VAL A 93 0.74 -6.19 -13.43
CA VAL A 93 0.87 -6.17 -14.89
C VAL A 93 1.94 -7.17 -15.36
N ASP A 94 3.05 -7.32 -14.64
CA ASP A 94 4.10 -8.31 -14.93
C ASP A 94 3.53 -9.74 -14.94
N ALA A 95 2.80 -10.11 -13.89
CA ALA A 95 2.20 -11.44 -13.77
C ALA A 95 1.13 -11.69 -14.84
N PHE A 96 0.33 -10.68 -15.16
CA PHE A 96 -0.65 -10.75 -16.24
C PHE A 96 0.03 -10.94 -17.59
N GLU A 97 1.01 -10.09 -17.93
CA GLU A 97 1.66 -10.11 -19.24
C GLU A 97 2.38 -11.44 -19.50
N ARG A 98 3.05 -12.00 -18.47
CA ARG A 98 3.70 -13.32 -18.55
C ARG A 98 2.74 -14.48 -18.80
N LYS A 99 1.49 -14.35 -18.35
CA LYS A 99 0.46 -15.38 -18.51
C LYS A 99 -0.28 -15.28 -19.84
N ASN A 100 -0.25 -14.10 -20.47
CA ASN A 100 -0.98 -13.81 -21.69
C ASN A 100 0.01 -13.62 -22.86
N ASP A 101 0.06 -12.42 -23.45
CA ASP A 101 0.73 -12.17 -24.72
C ASP A 101 2.26 -12.16 -24.66
N ASN A 102 2.85 -12.12 -23.46
CA ASN A 102 4.31 -12.18 -23.25
C ASN A 102 5.10 -11.15 -24.08
N ARG A 103 4.58 -9.93 -24.26
CA ARG A 103 5.25 -8.89 -25.05
C ARG A 103 6.52 -8.45 -24.35
N THR A 104 7.66 -8.73 -24.97
CA THR A 104 8.99 -8.45 -24.42
C THR A 104 9.17 -6.97 -24.09
N THR A 105 8.73 -6.05 -24.96
CA THR A 105 8.79 -4.61 -24.72
C THR A 105 8.12 -4.20 -23.40
N VAL A 106 6.98 -4.80 -23.07
CA VAL A 106 6.25 -4.53 -21.82
C VAL A 106 7.03 -5.10 -20.64
N LEU A 107 7.47 -6.37 -20.73
CA LEU A 107 8.22 -7.03 -19.66
C LEU A 107 9.56 -6.36 -19.37
N ASP A 108 10.30 -5.94 -20.39
CA ASP A 108 11.58 -5.23 -20.26
C ASP A 108 11.38 -3.85 -19.64
N ARG A 109 10.31 -3.15 -20.03
CA ARG A 109 9.94 -1.87 -19.43
C ARG A 109 9.59 -2.04 -17.95
N ILE A 110 8.80 -3.05 -17.61
CA ILE A 110 8.49 -3.41 -16.22
C ILE A 110 9.77 -3.73 -15.46
N ALA A 111 10.67 -4.55 -16.01
CA ALA A 111 11.93 -4.91 -15.35
C ALA A 111 12.79 -3.68 -15.04
N THR A 112 12.76 -2.67 -15.91
CA THR A 112 13.48 -1.40 -15.72
C THR A 112 12.84 -0.52 -14.63
N LEU A 113 11.51 -0.47 -14.57
CA LEU A 113 10.76 0.31 -13.58
C LEU A 113 10.70 -0.38 -12.21
N ARG A 114 10.81 -1.70 -12.18
CA ARG A 114 10.86 -2.47 -10.95
C ARG A 114 12.25 -2.35 -10.32
N GLY A 115 12.36 -1.43 -9.36
CA GLY A 115 13.59 -1.17 -8.61
C GLY A 115 13.34 -1.10 -7.11
N ASN A 116 14.41 -0.85 -6.36
CA ASN A 116 14.27 -0.46 -4.97
C ASN A 116 13.72 0.96 -4.93
N GLU A 117 12.53 1.13 -4.36
CA GLU A 117 12.03 2.45 -3.99
C GLU A 117 13.10 3.18 -3.14
N PRO A 118 13.23 4.52 -3.26
CA PRO A 118 14.15 5.28 -2.41
C PRO A 118 13.91 5.03 -0.92
N TRP A 119 12.67 4.74 -0.54
CA TRP A 119 12.27 4.18 0.76
C TRP A 119 10.95 3.43 0.66
N PRO A 120 10.64 2.53 1.61
CA PRO A 120 9.38 1.79 1.59
C PRO A 120 8.15 2.70 1.56
N GLY A 121 7.26 2.44 0.60
CA GLY A 121 6.01 3.20 0.43
C GLY A 121 6.23 4.57 -0.22
N TYR A 122 7.34 4.74 -0.95
CA TYR A 122 7.62 5.98 -1.69
C TYR A 122 6.52 6.28 -2.71
N ASP A 123 6.07 5.27 -3.47
CA ASP A 123 5.09 5.45 -4.54
C ASP A 123 3.70 5.85 -4.05
N GLU A 124 3.41 5.58 -2.77
CA GLU A 124 2.16 5.90 -2.09
C GLU A 124 2.14 7.35 -1.53
N GLN A 125 3.31 7.99 -1.46
CA GLN A 125 3.43 9.34 -0.89
C GLN A 125 3.14 10.43 -1.91
N THR A 126 2.46 11.46 -1.42
CA THR A 126 2.26 12.71 -2.14
C THR A 126 3.59 13.45 -2.34
N ALA A 127 3.63 14.34 -3.32
CA ALA A 127 4.82 15.16 -3.55
C ALA A 127 5.21 15.99 -2.30
N ALA A 128 4.22 16.47 -1.53
CA ALA A 128 4.45 17.23 -0.31
C ALA A 128 5.12 16.37 0.79
N GLU A 129 4.64 15.15 1.02
CA GLU A 129 5.23 14.21 1.99
C GLU A 129 6.68 13.87 1.60
N ILE A 130 6.96 13.67 0.32
CA ILE A 130 8.30 13.40 -0.19
C ILE A 130 9.23 14.60 -0.01
N GLN A 131 8.75 15.82 -0.26
CA GLN A 131 9.53 17.03 -0.02
C GLN A 131 9.91 17.18 1.46
N THR A 132 8.97 16.89 2.37
CA THR A 132 9.27 16.87 3.81
C THR A 132 10.32 15.80 4.14
N ALA A 133 10.17 14.58 3.61
CA ALA A 133 11.16 13.52 3.83
C ALA A 133 12.55 13.89 3.27
N LEU A 134 12.62 14.55 2.11
CA LEU A 134 13.86 15.00 1.48
C LEU A 134 14.61 16.06 2.30
N SER A 135 13.90 16.98 2.96
CA SER A 135 14.54 18.02 3.79
C SER A 135 15.29 17.46 5.01
N ALA A 136 15.02 16.22 5.40
CA ALA A 136 15.72 15.51 6.47
C ALA A 136 16.65 14.41 5.95
N ALA A 137 16.79 14.29 4.62
CA ALA A 137 17.54 13.23 3.97
C ALA A 137 18.98 13.65 3.66
N ASP A 138 19.86 12.67 3.46
CA ASP A 138 21.24 12.91 3.03
C ASP A 138 21.35 13.04 1.50
N GLU A 139 22.51 13.50 1.02
CA GLU A 139 22.81 13.68 -0.40
C GLU A 139 22.58 12.38 -1.20
N LYS A 140 22.96 11.24 -0.62
CA LYS A 140 22.77 9.92 -1.24
C LYS A 140 21.29 9.67 -1.51
N ARG A 141 20.43 9.92 -0.53
CA ARG A 141 18.99 9.73 -0.68
C ARG A 141 18.38 10.70 -1.68
N ALA A 142 18.85 11.95 -1.73
CA ALA A 142 18.43 12.90 -2.76
C ALA A 142 18.79 12.42 -4.18
N LYS A 143 19.98 11.81 -4.39
CA LYS A 143 20.38 11.19 -5.67
C LYS A 143 19.50 9.99 -6.04
N GLU A 144 19.17 9.13 -5.07
CA GLU A 144 18.29 7.98 -5.27
C GLU A 144 16.89 8.44 -5.72
N VAL A 145 16.30 9.42 -5.04
CA VAL A 145 15.00 9.99 -5.41
C VAL A 145 15.04 10.62 -6.79
N ARG A 146 16.06 11.42 -7.10
CA ARG A 146 16.19 12.08 -8.41
C ARG A 146 16.25 11.07 -9.56
N SER A 147 17.03 9.99 -9.37
CA SER A 147 17.16 8.92 -10.35
C SER A 147 15.85 8.15 -10.51
N TYR A 148 15.20 7.85 -9.39
CA TYR A 148 13.92 7.15 -9.37
C TYR A 148 12.81 7.96 -10.06
N GLU A 149 12.63 9.23 -9.71
CA GLU A 149 11.62 10.10 -10.32
C GLU A 149 11.81 10.25 -11.83
N ARG A 150 13.05 10.38 -12.31
CA ARG A 150 13.35 10.48 -13.76
C ARG A 150 12.97 9.23 -14.54
N ALA A 151 13.08 8.06 -13.92
CA ALA A 151 12.67 6.80 -14.54
C ALA A 151 11.14 6.59 -14.48
N HIS A 152 10.47 7.22 -13.51
CA HIS A 152 9.05 7.03 -13.20
C HIS A 152 8.22 8.28 -13.54
N LYS A 153 7.49 8.82 -12.55
CA LYS A 153 6.45 9.85 -12.69
C LYS A 153 6.99 11.23 -13.04
N ALA A 154 8.30 11.45 -12.93
CA ALA A 154 8.97 12.72 -13.21
C ALA A 154 8.26 13.94 -12.55
N ARG A 155 7.88 13.83 -11.27
CA ARG A 155 7.15 14.91 -10.59
C ARG A 155 8.06 16.13 -10.46
N ALA A 156 7.73 17.21 -11.18
CA ALA A 156 8.54 18.42 -11.25
C ALA A 156 8.90 18.97 -9.86
N SER A 157 7.92 19.01 -8.94
CA SER A 157 8.11 19.53 -7.59
C SER A 157 9.03 18.66 -6.72
N VAL A 158 9.11 17.36 -6.98
CA VAL A 158 10.04 16.45 -6.30
C VAL A 158 11.44 16.59 -6.89
N LEU A 159 11.55 16.65 -8.23
CA LEU A 159 12.83 16.86 -8.90
C LEU A 159 13.50 18.17 -8.47
N GLN A 160 12.74 19.27 -8.40
CA GLN A 160 13.22 20.55 -7.88
C GLN A 160 13.68 20.46 -6.42
N ALA A 161 12.96 19.72 -5.58
CA ALA A 161 13.36 19.51 -4.19
C ALA A 161 14.68 18.73 -4.11
N THR A 162 14.87 17.68 -4.91
CA THR A 162 16.15 16.96 -4.95
C THR A 162 17.29 17.85 -5.42
N GLU A 163 17.07 18.74 -6.39
CA GLU A 163 18.10 19.67 -6.87
C GLU A 163 18.51 20.67 -5.80
N ARG A 164 17.54 21.18 -5.02
CA ARG A 164 17.81 22.06 -3.88
C ARG A 164 18.66 21.34 -2.82
N GLU A 165 18.28 20.13 -2.43
CA GLU A 165 19.03 19.37 -1.41
C GLU A 165 20.44 19.02 -1.89
N LEU A 166 20.62 18.65 -3.17
CA LEU A 166 21.94 18.38 -3.74
C LEU A 166 22.83 19.62 -3.88
N SER A 167 22.24 20.81 -3.94
CA SER A 167 23.00 22.07 -3.98
C SER A 167 23.40 22.56 -2.59
N ASN A 168 22.74 22.07 -1.55
CA ASN A 168 22.96 22.44 -0.15
C ASN A 168 23.86 21.45 0.62
N ALA A 169 24.16 20.29 0.03
CA ALA A 169 25.01 19.24 0.59
C ALA A 169 26.50 19.50 0.30
#